data_AF-A0A7Y3A0Q9-F1
#
_entry.id   AF-A0A7Y3A0Q9-F1
#
_cell.length_a   1.000
_cell.length_b   1.000
_cell.length_c   1.000
_cell.angle_alpha   90.00
_cell.angle_beta   90.00
_cell.angle_gamma   90.00
#
_symmetry.space_group_name_H-M   'P 1'
#
loop_
_entity.id
_entity.type
_entity.pdbx_description
1 polymer ?
#
loop_
_entity_poly.entity_id
_entity_poly.type
_entity_poly.pdbx_seq_one_letter_code
_entity_poly.pdbx_strand_id
1 'polypeptide(L)'
;MKQLITNCVVILLCLFTTNSIARNDNETFKDGQVLGLVIDDALNVPLPYVNIVIRNKAGEIVTGGITDENGKFQIKKVPEGEYTVRIQFIGFKQIEKDIIISRRNSKIDLGELRLFEEAEGLDEVELVAQVSTIQQKIDRKVINVGKDLTTSGPTASDIMNNLPSVNVDQQTGALSMRGNQNVRVMVDGKLSNIPAAQLLRQIPSTSIKKIELITNPSAKYNPEGMSGIINIILHKNTTLGFNGNLNVGLAYEREPKFNSSLDLNYRTGKFNFFGNYSNNISKNVNFGFIDRVEQDITQTIDILDDRQSHLVKAGVDVYLNDKNTLSFFTNQNLFEGGTEGDTDILNPDPTVDQFQHIDNVNDNHSAQYNFNYKLDFDKEGHNIELEADHNAFEGDSRTDNTFTGFFIRPDFFEITDTERDRTTINLDYVNPLTEKSKLELGMEARLFDNLILYESNGRSQNVLGEYIPSTTQFDYKRNIYSAYATYSKEFEKWSYQFGVRAETVNVETLAAETDLETNEVTIIPFDNDYVQVYP
;
A
#
# COMPACT_ATOMS: atom_id res chain seq x y z
N MET A 1 -19.53 31.75 71.70
CA MET A 1 -18.24 31.60 71.01
C MET A 1 -17.54 30.40 71.60
N LYS A 2 -17.29 29.35 70.79
CA LYS A 2 -16.26 28.30 70.92
C LYS A 2 -16.16 27.54 72.26
N GLN A 3 -16.56 26.27 72.32
CA GLN A 3 -15.90 25.07 71.80
C GLN A 3 -14.86 24.45 72.76
N LEU A 4 -15.11 23.16 72.99
CA LEU A 4 -14.15 22.04 73.05
C LEU A 4 -13.39 21.72 74.36
N ILE A 5 -13.55 20.44 74.71
CA ILE A 5 -12.66 19.55 75.46
C ILE A 5 -12.81 19.60 76.99
N THR A 6 -13.78 18.83 77.48
CA THR A 6 -13.75 18.26 78.83
C THR A 6 -14.46 16.91 78.78
N ASN A 7 -13.90 15.90 79.44
CA ASN A 7 -14.43 14.55 79.67
C ASN A 7 -13.89 13.41 78.79
N CYS A 8 -12.56 13.25 78.79
CA CYS A 8 -11.98 11.91 78.96
C CYS A 8 -11.86 11.62 80.48
N VAL A 9 -11.96 10.34 80.87
CA VAL A 9 -11.48 9.72 82.14
C VAL A 9 -12.51 9.21 83.18
N VAL A 10 -13.83 9.23 82.99
CA VAL A 10 -14.79 8.69 84.02
C VAL A 10 -15.70 7.54 83.52
N ILE A 11 -15.29 6.77 82.53
CA ILE A 11 -15.98 5.51 82.17
C ILE A 11 -14.99 4.35 82.21
N LEU A 12 -14.48 4.09 83.42
CA LEU A 12 -13.76 2.87 83.77
C LEU A 12 -14.26 2.41 85.15
N LEU A 13 -14.68 1.15 85.22
CA LEU A 13 -15.06 0.37 86.41
C LEU A 13 -16.37 0.76 87.11
N CYS A 14 -17.44 0.03 86.79
CA CYS A 14 -18.03 -0.88 87.77
C CYS A 14 -19.11 -1.79 87.16
N LEU A 15 -19.03 -3.07 87.55
CA LEU A 15 -20.13 -4.03 87.71
C LEU A 15 -20.45 -4.99 86.54
N PHE A 16 -19.77 -6.13 86.66
CA PHE A 16 -20.25 -7.47 86.32
C PHE A 16 -21.69 -7.75 86.79
N THR A 17 -22.49 -8.44 85.96
CA THR A 17 -23.29 -9.66 86.24
C THR A 17 -24.22 -9.97 85.04
N THR A 18 -23.95 -10.99 84.21
CA THR A 18 -24.43 -12.40 84.20
C THR A 18 -25.61 -12.69 83.24
N ASN A 19 -25.38 -13.71 82.37
CA ASN A 19 -26.34 -14.64 81.71
C ASN A 19 -27.17 -14.06 80.53
N SER A 20 -27.22 -14.65 79.32
CA SER A 20 -26.91 -15.99 78.83
C SER A 20 -26.69 -15.94 77.31
N ILE A 21 -25.61 -16.54 76.80
CA ILE A 21 -25.55 -16.95 75.38
C ILE A 21 -25.06 -18.39 75.36
N ALA A 22 -25.86 -19.22 74.70
CA ALA A 22 -25.67 -20.66 74.53
C ALA A 22 -24.27 -20.97 74.00
N ARG A 23 -23.57 -21.87 74.70
CA ARG A 23 -22.42 -22.57 74.18
C ARG A 23 -22.91 -23.62 73.19
N ASN A 24 -23.01 -23.25 71.92
CA ASN A 24 -22.87 -24.22 70.84
C ASN A 24 -21.37 -24.50 70.72
N ASP A 25 -20.94 -25.70 71.12
CA ASP A 25 -19.68 -26.27 70.69
C ASP A 25 -19.78 -26.54 69.17
N ASN A 26 -19.77 -25.46 68.37
CA ASN A 26 -19.35 -25.55 66.98
C ASN A 26 -17.83 -25.41 67.01
N GLU A 27 -17.14 -26.54 67.23
CA GLU A 27 -15.75 -26.66 66.79
C GLU A 27 -15.71 -26.24 65.32
N THR A 28 -15.24 -25.02 65.06
CA THR A 28 -14.94 -24.55 63.72
C THR A 28 -13.99 -25.56 63.12
N PHE A 29 -14.45 -26.23 62.06
CA PHE A 29 -13.70 -27.24 61.33
C PHE A 29 -12.28 -26.72 61.07
N LYS A 30 -11.27 -27.43 61.56
CA LYS A 30 -9.89 -27.15 61.14
C LYS A 30 -9.79 -27.60 59.69
N ASP A 31 -9.85 -26.61 58.81
CA ASP A 31 -9.29 -26.61 57.47
C ASP A 31 -8.25 -27.72 57.28
N GLY A 32 -8.57 -28.66 56.40
CA GLY A 32 -7.76 -29.83 56.11
C GLY A 32 -6.43 -29.48 55.46
N GLN A 33 -5.48 -30.40 55.58
CA GLN A 33 -4.14 -30.28 55.02
C GLN A 33 -3.77 -31.56 54.28
N VAL A 34 -3.22 -31.41 53.07
CA VAL A 34 -2.67 -32.50 52.26
C VAL A 34 -1.18 -32.24 52.05
N LEU A 35 -0.36 -33.25 52.28
CA LEU A 35 1.09 -33.20 52.06
C LEU A 35 1.59 -34.47 51.38
N GLY A 36 2.78 -34.39 50.79
CA GLY A 36 3.47 -35.52 50.18
C GLY A 36 4.81 -35.09 49.57
N LEU A 37 5.52 -36.07 49.04
CA LEU A 37 6.79 -35.92 48.33
C LEU A 37 6.64 -36.51 46.93
N VAL A 38 7.00 -35.77 45.89
CA VAL A 38 7.00 -36.24 44.51
C VAL A 38 8.42 -36.49 44.03
N ILE A 39 8.66 -37.68 43.48
CA ILE A 39 9.96 -38.07 42.95
C ILE A 39 9.83 -38.64 41.54
N ASP A 40 10.89 -38.52 40.77
CA ASP A 40 11.08 -39.20 39.50
C ASP A 40 11.36 -40.68 39.78
N ASP A 41 10.58 -41.58 39.19
CA ASP A 41 10.76 -43.01 39.43
C ASP A 41 12.05 -43.57 38.81
N ALA A 42 12.44 -43.09 37.63
CA ALA A 42 13.58 -43.60 36.87
C ALA A 42 14.92 -43.11 37.45
N LEU A 43 14.97 -41.84 37.85
CA LEU A 43 16.17 -41.19 38.36
C LEU A 43 16.24 -41.18 39.89
N ASN A 44 15.15 -41.50 40.57
CA ASN A 44 15.01 -41.51 42.03
C ASN A 44 15.43 -40.17 42.68
N VAL A 45 15.12 -39.06 42.00
CA VAL A 45 15.39 -37.68 42.44
C VAL A 45 14.09 -36.95 42.74
N PRO A 46 14.06 -36.01 43.71
CA PRO A 46 12.88 -35.19 43.95
C PRO A 46 12.52 -34.31 42.76
N LEU A 47 11.22 -34.21 42.44
CA LEU A 47 10.72 -33.41 41.32
C LEU A 47 10.19 -32.06 41.82
N PRO A 48 10.90 -30.94 41.54
CA PRO A 48 10.43 -29.62 41.89
C PRO A 48 9.34 -29.11 40.93
N TYR A 49 8.49 -28.21 41.42
CA TYR A 49 7.46 -27.52 40.64
C TYR A 49 6.39 -28.40 39.98
N VAL A 50 6.15 -29.60 40.52
CA VAL A 50 5.06 -30.49 40.11
C VAL A 50 3.72 -29.89 40.52
N ASN A 51 2.75 -29.85 39.60
CA ASN A 51 1.43 -29.30 39.88
C ASN A 51 0.58 -30.32 40.65
N ILE A 52 0.05 -29.89 41.80
CA ILE A 52 -0.87 -30.64 42.66
C ILE A 52 -2.23 -29.95 42.62
N VAL A 53 -3.25 -30.63 42.10
CA VAL A 53 -4.60 -30.09 41.93
C VAL A 53 -5.58 -30.96 42.71
N ILE A 54 -6.36 -30.35 43.60
CA ILE A 54 -7.39 -31.03 44.39
C ILE A 54 -8.75 -30.73 43.77
N ARG A 55 -9.48 -31.76 43.35
CA ARG A 55 -10.80 -31.66 42.74
C ARG A 55 -11.88 -32.30 43.60
N ASN A 56 -13.09 -31.75 43.59
CA ASN A 56 -14.25 -32.38 44.21
C ASN A 56 -14.82 -33.50 43.32
N LYS A 57 -15.81 -34.26 43.81
CA LYS A 57 -16.50 -35.31 43.03
C LYS A 57 -17.20 -34.82 41.75
N ALA A 58 -17.50 -33.52 41.64
CA ALA A 58 -18.06 -32.93 40.44
C ALA A 58 -16.97 -32.59 39.39
N GLY A 59 -15.69 -32.82 39.70
CA GLY A 59 -14.55 -32.55 38.83
C GLY A 59 -14.05 -31.10 38.89
N GLU A 60 -14.64 -30.25 39.73
CA GLU A 60 -14.26 -28.85 39.88
C GLU A 60 -12.99 -28.72 40.71
N ILE A 61 -12.11 -27.77 40.34
CA ILE A 61 -10.88 -27.48 41.07
C ILE A 61 -11.23 -26.70 42.34
N VAL A 62 -10.88 -27.29 43.49
CA VAL A 62 -11.16 -26.70 44.81
C VAL A 62 -9.95 -25.87 45.26
N THR A 63 -8.75 -26.43 45.14
CA THR A 63 -7.49 -25.77 45.49
C THR A 63 -6.32 -26.54 44.88
N GLY A 64 -5.11 -26.02 45.02
CA GLY A 64 -3.90 -26.66 44.51
C GLY A 64 -2.64 -25.91 44.89
N GLY A 65 -1.51 -26.43 44.45
CA GLY A 65 -0.21 -25.81 44.63
C GLY A 65 0.86 -26.58 43.87
N ILE A 66 2.11 -26.30 44.20
CA ILE A 66 3.27 -26.90 43.54
C ILE A 66 4.21 -27.53 44.55
N THR A 67 5.02 -28.50 44.14
CA THR A 67 6.14 -28.98 44.95
C THR A 67 7.26 -27.94 45.05
N ASP A 68 7.96 -27.94 46.19
CA ASP A 68 9.15 -27.13 46.43
C ASP A 68 10.40 -27.72 45.74
N GLU A 69 11.55 -27.07 45.92
CA GLU A 69 12.84 -27.51 45.35
C GLU A 69 13.28 -28.92 45.79
N ASN A 70 12.71 -29.44 46.90
CA ASN A 70 12.98 -30.78 47.41
C ASN A 70 11.83 -31.76 47.08
N GLY A 71 10.96 -31.42 46.13
CA GLY A 71 9.82 -32.23 45.69
C GLY A 71 8.67 -32.34 46.69
N LYS A 72 8.67 -31.58 47.78
CA LYS A 72 7.63 -31.65 48.83
C LYS A 72 6.52 -30.66 48.55
N PHE A 73 5.27 -31.05 48.80
CA PHE A 73 4.13 -30.13 48.73
C PHE A 73 3.34 -30.12 50.03
N GLN A 74 2.70 -28.98 50.31
CA GLN A 74 1.81 -28.81 51.45
C GLN A 74 0.67 -27.87 51.09
N ILE A 75 -0.53 -28.43 50.87
CA ILE A 75 -1.75 -27.68 50.59
C ILE A 75 -2.56 -27.56 51.86
N LYS A 76 -2.81 -26.33 52.31
CA LYS A 76 -3.57 -26.01 53.52
C LYS A 76 -4.96 -25.51 53.13
N LYS A 77 -5.90 -25.49 54.08
CA LYS A 77 -7.25 -24.94 53.89
C LYS A 77 -8.10 -25.70 52.89
N VAL A 78 -8.01 -27.03 52.93
CA VAL A 78 -8.88 -27.90 52.15
C VAL A 78 -10.15 -28.17 52.98
N PRO A 79 -11.36 -27.83 52.51
CA PRO A 79 -12.59 -28.03 53.28
C PRO A 79 -12.89 -29.52 53.61
N GLU A 80 -13.89 -29.77 54.45
CA GLU A 80 -14.38 -31.13 54.72
C GLU A 80 -15.03 -31.70 53.46
N GLY A 81 -14.64 -32.92 53.06
CA GLY A 81 -15.18 -33.54 51.86
C GLY A 81 -14.35 -34.68 51.29
N GLU A 82 -14.88 -35.28 50.23
CA GLU A 82 -14.19 -36.28 49.41
C GLU A 82 -13.61 -35.59 48.17
N TYR A 83 -12.32 -35.83 47.92
CA TYR A 83 -11.57 -35.17 46.85
C TYR A 83 -10.70 -36.16 46.10
N THR A 84 -10.38 -35.82 44.86
CA THR A 84 -9.34 -36.48 44.07
C THR A 84 -8.16 -35.51 43.96
N VAL A 85 -6.99 -35.93 44.44
CA VAL A 85 -5.73 -35.21 44.29
C VAL A 85 -5.05 -35.69 43.01
N ARG A 86 -4.87 -34.79 42.06
CA ARG A 86 -4.17 -35.01 40.80
C ARG A 86 -2.77 -34.42 40.88
N ILE A 87 -1.78 -35.23 40.60
CA ILE A 87 -0.36 -34.87 40.54
C ILE A 87 0.05 -34.95 39.07
N GLN A 88 0.46 -33.81 38.50
CA GLN A 88 0.80 -33.71 37.07
C GLN A 88 2.08 -32.91 36.85
N PHE A 89 2.96 -33.44 36.01
CA PHE A 89 4.19 -32.77 35.58
C PHE A 89 4.40 -33.01 34.09
N ILE A 90 4.92 -32.02 33.38
CA ILE A 90 5.07 -32.09 31.93
C ILE A 90 6.03 -33.24 31.58
N GLY A 91 5.61 -34.14 30.70
CA GLY A 91 6.39 -35.31 30.29
C GLY A 91 6.25 -36.53 31.23
N PHE A 92 5.40 -36.47 32.25
CA PHE A 92 5.17 -37.56 33.19
C PHE A 92 3.69 -37.98 33.26
N LYS A 93 3.46 -39.27 33.48
CA LYS A 93 2.13 -39.85 33.67
C LYS A 93 1.45 -39.26 34.90
N GLN A 94 0.26 -38.68 34.71
CA GLN A 94 -0.52 -38.12 35.82
C GLN A 94 -0.94 -39.22 36.82
N ILE A 95 -0.90 -38.88 38.11
CA ILE A 95 -1.35 -39.75 39.20
C ILE A 95 -2.55 -39.11 39.88
N GLU A 96 -3.60 -39.92 40.12
CA GLU A 96 -4.76 -39.52 40.90
C GLU A 96 -4.86 -40.34 42.19
N LYS A 97 -5.18 -39.66 43.30
CA LYS A 97 -5.41 -40.27 44.60
C LYS A 97 -6.66 -39.70 45.23
N ASP A 98 -7.62 -40.58 45.53
CA ASP A 98 -8.81 -40.18 46.28
C ASP A 98 -8.49 -40.06 47.77
N ILE A 99 -8.95 -38.96 48.36
CA ILE A 99 -8.77 -38.63 49.78
C ILE A 99 -10.10 -38.22 50.39
N ILE A 100 -10.24 -38.47 51.69
CA ILE A 100 -11.39 -38.04 52.48
C ILE A 100 -10.86 -37.20 53.63
N ILE A 101 -11.20 -35.91 53.63
CA ILE A 101 -10.89 -35.00 54.72
C ILE A 101 -12.12 -34.95 55.63
N SER A 102 -11.95 -35.38 56.87
CA SER A 102 -13.01 -35.41 57.87
C SER A 102 -12.52 -34.81 59.19
N ARG A 103 -13.45 -34.49 60.10
CA ARG A 103 -13.10 -33.98 61.45
C ARG A 103 -12.14 -34.88 62.23
N ARG A 104 -12.13 -36.19 61.99
CA ARG A 104 -11.21 -37.15 62.63
C ARG A 104 -9.88 -37.31 61.89
N ASN A 105 -9.81 -36.90 60.62
CA ASN A 105 -8.65 -37.05 59.76
C ASN A 105 -8.48 -35.80 58.89
N SER A 106 -8.01 -34.72 59.51
CA SER A 106 -7.82 -33.42 58.86
C SER A 106 -6.44 -33.23 58.25
N LYS A 107 -5.51 -34.17 58.45
CA LYS A 107 -4.17 -34.15 57.87
C LYS A 107 -3.92 -35.43 57.09
N ILE A 108 -3.90 -35.32 55.78
CA ILE A 108 -3.66 -36.43 54.85
C ILE A 108 -2.23 -36.35 54.35
N ASP A 109 -1.44 -37.39 54.62
CA ASP A 109 -0.12 -37.57 54.03
C ASP A 109 -0.21 -38.62 52.93
N LEU A 110 0.09 -38.21 51.70
CA LEU A 110 0.10 -39.08 50.52
C LEU A 110 1.43 -39.85 50.38
N GLY A 111 2.40 -39.58 51.26
CA GLY A 111 3.70 -40.23 51.25
C GLY A 111 4.52 -39.87 50.02
N GLU A 112 5.34 -40.82 49.57
CA GLU A 112 6.17 -40.71 48.37
C GLU A 112 5.37 -41.11 47.13
N LEU A 113 5.26 -40.18 46.18
CA LEU A 113 4.55 -40.32 44.92
C LEU A 113 5.57 -40.35 43.79
N ARG A 114 5.72 -41.52 43.16
CA ARG A 114 6.66 -41.78 42.07
C ARG A 114 5.99 -41.51 40.73
N LEU A 115 6.47 -40.50 40.00
CA LEU A 115 6.01 -40.19 38.65
C LEU A 115 6.84 -40.94 37.61
N PHE A 116 6.17 -41.54 36.64
CA PHE A 116 6.78 -42.23 35.50
C PHE A 116 6.82 -41.27 34.32
N GLU A 117 7.94 -41.19 33.61
CA GLU A 117 7.98 -40.49 32.32
C GLU A 117 6.98 -41.14 31.35
N GLU A 118 6.12 -40.34 30.74
CA GLU A 118 5.18 -40.78 29.71
C GLU A 118 5.46 -39.95 28.46
N ALA A 119 6.15 -40.58 27.50
CA ALA A 119 6.35 -40.04 26.17
C ALA A 119 5.03 -40.15 25.38
N GLU A 120 4.02 -39.37 25.78
CA GLU A 120 2.93 -39.03 24.88
C GLU A 120 3.51 -38.11 23.80
N GLY A 121 3.68 -38.65 22.59
CA GLY A 121 3.81 -37.81 21.41
C GLY A 121 2.58 -36.91 21.39
N LEU A 122 2.80 -35.59 21.45
CA LEU A 122 1.74 -34.59 21.33
C LEU A 122 0.88 -34.97 20.12
N ASP A 123 -0.38 -35.34 20.36
CA ASP A 123 -1.40 -35.30 19.32
C ASP A 123 -1.27 -33.93 18.66
N GLU A 124 -1.05 -33.99 17.35
CA GLU A 124 -0.82 -32.89 16.43
C GLU A 124 -1.27 -31.56 17.04
N VAL A 125 -0.30 -30.72 17.44
CA VAL A 125 -0.57 -29.29 17.56
C VAL A 125 -1.19 -28.93 16.23
N GLU A 126 -2.49 -28.63 16.22
CA GLU A 126 -3.16 -28.05 15.07
C GLU A 126 -2.45 -26.71 14.87
N LEU A 127 -1.38 -26.79 14.10
CA LEU A 127 -0.62 -25.68 13.61
C LEU A 127 -1.62 -25.08 12.64
N VAL A 128 -2.44 -24.14 13.13
CA VAL A 128 -3.21 -23.25 12.27
C VAL A 128 -2.14 -22.46 11.53
N ALA A 129 -1.60 -23.07 10.48
CA ALA A 129 -0.85 -22.41 9.48
C ALA A 129 -1.79 -21.30 9.04
N GLN A 130 -1.40 -20.05 9.27
CA GLN A 130 -2.02 -18.92 8.61
C GLN A 130 -1.67 -19.09 7.14
N VAL A 131 -2.39 -19.96 6.43
CA VAL A 131 -2.23 -20.19 5.00
C VAL A 131 -2.97 -19.07 4.32
N SER A 132 -2.40 -18.56 3.23
CA SER A 132 -3.04 -17.54 2.44
C SER A 132 -4.35 -18.06 1.87
N THR A 133 -5.42 -17.30 2.02
CA THR A 133 -6.74 -17.69 1.50
C THR A 133 -7.10 -16.82 0.32
N ILE A 134 -7.63 -17.44 -0.73
CA ILE A 134 -8.12 -16.74 -1.91
C ILE A 134 -9.64 -16.73 -1.88
N GLN A 135 -10.24 -15.55 -1.80
CA GLN A 135 -11.67 -15.34 -1.93
C GLN A 135 -11.93 -14.72 -3.31
N GLN A 136 -12.62 -15.45 -4.18
CA GLN A 136 -13.13 -14.92 -5.43
C GLN A 136 -14.37 -14.07 -5.15
N LYS A 137 -14.28 -12.76 -5.40
CA LYS A 137 -15.44 -11.86 -5.49
C LYS A 137 -15.75 -11.60 -6.96
N ILE A 138 -16.83 -10.88 -7.21
CA ILE A 138 -17.30 -10.62 -8.57
C ILE A 138 -16.37 -9.70 -9.37
N ASP A 139 -15.86 -8.66 -8.72
CA ASP A 139 -15.03 -7.61 -9.31
C ASP A 139 -13.53 -7.88 -9.10
N ARG A 140 -13.19 -8.67 -8.06
CA ARG A 140 -11.81 -8.88 -7.61
C ARG A 140 -11.54 -10.26 -7.02
N LYS A 141 -10.28 -10.69 -7.03
CA LYS A 141 -9.78 -11.76 -6.15
C LYS A 141 -9.17 -11.12 -4.90
N VAL A 142 -9.64 -11.50 -3.72
CA VAL A 142 -9.07 -11.06 -2.44
C VAL A 142 -8.19 -12.18 -1.90
N ILE A 143 -6.90 -11.92 -1.79
CA ILE A 143 -5.92 -12.82 -1.21
C ILE A 143 -5.60 -12.31 0.18
N ASN A 144 -6.09 -12.99 1.23
CA ASN A 144 -5.63 -12.71 2.58
C ASN A 144 -4.23 -13.31 2.72
N VAL A 145 -3.25 -12.47 3.05
CA VAL A 145 -1.85 -12.87 3.07
C VAL A 145 -1.56 -13.56 4.40
N GLY A 146 -1.24 -14.85 4.31
CA GLY A 146 -0.82 -15.70 5.41
C GLY A 146 0.70 -15.81 5.52
N LYS A 147 1.17 -16.59 6.50
CA LYS A 147 2.59 -16.83 6.76
C LYS A 147 3.32 -17.41 5.54
N ASP A 148 2.68 -18.31 4.80
CA ASP A 148 3.19 -18.91 3.57
C ASP A 148 3.62 -17.87 2.51
N LEU A 149 2.79 -16.86 2.25
CA LEU A 149 3.13 -15.78 1.32
C LEU A 149 4.12 -14.81 1.96
N THR A 150 4.00 -14.46 3.24
CA THR A 150 4.98 -13.56 3.89
C THR A 150 6.40 -14.15 3.97
N THR A 151 6.54 -15.48 3.98
CA THR A 151 7.84 -16.16 3.95
C THR A 151 8.43 -16.31 2.55
N SER A 152 7.67 -16.00 1.50
CA SER A 152 8.12 -16.12 0.11
C SER A 152 9.17 -15.07 -0.28
N GLY A 153 9.30 -14.01 0.52
CA GLY A 153 10.37 -13.02 0.41
C GLY A 153 10.10 -11.76 1.25
N PRO A 154 11.07 -10.85 1.34
CA PRO A 154 10.99 -9.68 2.22
C PRO A 154 9.99 -8.59 1.78
N THR A 155 9.60 -8.53 0.50
CA THR A 155 8.84 -7.40 -0.07
C THR A 155 7.51 -7.80 -0.71
N ALA A 156 6.64 -6.82 -0.99
CA ALA A 156 5.41 -7.05 -1.74
C ALA A 156 5.71 -7.58 -3.15
N SER A 157 6.82 -7.16 -3.77
CA SER A 157 7.28 -7.69 -5.08
C SER A 157 7.47 -9.21 -5.04
N ASP A 158 8.01 -9.74 -3.94
CA ASP A 158 8.23 -11.18 -3.77
C ASP A 158 6.91 -11.94 -3.58
N ILE A 159 5.95 -11.33 -2.89
CA ILE A 159 4.59 -11.88 -2.79
C ILE A 159 3.89 -11.88 -4.16
N MET A 160 4.03 -10.81 -4.96
CA MET A 160 3.30 -10.65 -6.23
C MET A 160 3.57 -11.79 -7.22
N ASN A 161 4.79 -12.32 -7.28
CA ASN A 161 5.13 -13.46 -8.14
C ASN A 161 4.48 -14.79 -7.69
N ASN A 162 4.01 -14.86 -6.45
CA ASN A 162 3.26 -15.99 -5.90
C ASN A 162 1.74 -15.80 -6.01
N LEU A 163 1.27 -14.65 -6.52
CA LEU A 163 -0.15 -14.42 -6.76
C LEU A 163 -0.58 -14.94 -8.13
N PRO A 164 -1.77 -15.54 -8.23
CA PRO A 164 -2.28 -16.02 -9.50
C PRO A 164 -2.50 -14.86 -10.47
N SER A 165 -2.06 -15.05 -11.72
CA SER A 165 -2.26 -14.10 -12.83
C SER A 165 -1.55 -12.76 -12.66
N VAL A 166 -0.60 -12.64 -11.73
CA VAL A 166 0.30 -11.50 -11.57
C VAL A 166 1.72 -11.96 -11.85
N ASN A 167 2.52 -11.13 -12.51
CA ASN A 167 3.93 -11.39 -12.72
C ASN A 167 4.70 -10.08 -12.53
N VAL A 168 5.80 -10.15 -11.80
CA VAL A 168 6.79 -9.09 -11.67
C VAL A 168 8.10 -9.59 -12.28
N ASP A 169 8.50 -8.93 -13.37
CA ASP A 169 9.80 -9.18 -13.98
C ASP A 169 10.91 -8.81 -12.99
N GLN A 170 11.77 -9.77 -12.64
CA GLN A 170 12.76 -9.58 -11.57
C GLN A 170 13.93 -8.66 -11.98
N GLN A 171 14.15 -8.44 -13.28
CA GLN A 171 15.23 -7.58 -13.78
C GLN A 171 14.79 -6.12 -13.84
N THR A 172 13.60 -5.88 -14.38
CA THR A 172 13.05 -4.55 -14.65
C THR A 172 12.11 -4.07 -13.53
N GLY A 173 11.55 -4.99 -12.74
CA GLY A 173 10.47 -4.73 -11.79
C GLY A 173 9.12 -4.50 -12.46
N ALA A 174 9.01 -4.68 -13.78
CA ALA A 174 7.78 -4.45 -14.52
C ALA A 174 6.66 -5.38 -14.04
N LEU A 175 5.56 -4.78 -13.58
CA LEU A 175 4.38 -5.49 -13.11
C LEU A 175 3.42 -5.73 -14.26
N SER A 176 2.91 -6.95 -14.35
CA SER A 176 1.84 -7.31 -15.29
C SER A 176 0.77 -8.14 -14.61
N MET A 177 -0.46 -8.04 -15.12
CA MET A 177 -1.60 -8.84 -14.68
C MET A 177 -2.31 -9.40 -15.90
N ARG A 178 -2.42 -10.73 -15.96
CA ARG A 178 -2.94 -11.48 -17.13
C ARG A 178 -2.21 -11.10 -18.43
N GLY A 179 -0.89 -10.88 -18.36
CA GLY A 179 -0.04 -10.57 -19.51
C GLY A 179 -0.09 -9.13 -20.00
N ASN A 180 -0.87 -8.25 -19.37
CA ASN A 180 -0.92 -6.83 -19.71
C ASN A 180 -0.18 -6.02 -18.63
N GLN A 181 0.66 -5.07 -19.07
CA GLN A 181 1.48 -4.21 -18.21
C GLN A 181 0.75 -2.92 -17.78
N ASN A 182 -0.39 -2.58 -18.39
CA ASN A 182 -1.21 -1.44 -17.97
C ASN A 182 -2.06 -1.76 -16.74
N VAL A 183 -1.37 -2.01 -15.62
CA VAL A 183 -1.93 -2.36 -14.32
C VAL A 183 -1.65 -1.23 -13.34
N ARG A 184 -2.70 -0.74 -12.69
CA ARG A 184 -2.57 0.29 -11.65
C ARG A 184 -2.38 -0.38 -10.29
N VAL A 185 -1.54 0.19 -9.42
CA VAL A 185 -1.37 -0.28 -8.05
C VAL A 185 -1.94 0.75 -7.07
N MET A 186 -2.73 0.27 -6.12
CA MET A 186 -3.27 1.03 -5.00
C MET A 186 -2.68 0.51 -3.68
N VAL A 187 -2.56 1.39 -2.69
CA VAL A 187 -2.27 1.02 -1.29
C VAL A 187 -3.39 1.57 -0.43
N ASP A 188 -4.03 0.70 0.35
CA ASP A 188 -5.19 1.04 1.18
C ASP A 188 -6.34 1.75 0.42
N GLY A 189 -6.52 1.38 -0.85
CA GLY A 189 -7.54 1.93 -1.73
C GLY A 189 -7.15 3.23 -2.44
N LYS A 190 -5.99 3.82 -2.13
CA LYS A 190 -5.47 5.02 -2.80
C LYS A 190 -4.53 4.64 -3.93
N LEU A 191 -4.67 5.26 -5.10
CA LEU A 191 -3.73 5.07 -6.21
C LEU A 191 -2.31 5.48 -5.79
N SER A 192 -1.36 4.58 -6.02
CA SER A 192 0.04 4.90 -5.78
C SER A 192 0.56 5.82 -6.88
N ASN A 193 1.16 6.92 -6.46
CA ASN A 193 1.89 7.84 -7.33
C ASN A 193 3.39 7.55 -7.33
N ILE A 194 3.78 6.33 -6.96
CA ILE A 194 5.13 5.75 -7.11
C ILE A 194 5.02 4.66 -8.18
N PRO A 195 5.96 4.56 -9.14
CA PRO A 195 5.98 3.47 -10.10
C PRO A 195 5.82 2.11 -9.40
N ALA A 196 4.96 1.25 -9.94
CA ALA A 196 4.58 -0.02 -9.31
C ALA A 196 5.80 -0.86 -8.88
N ALA A 197 6.82 -0.94 -9.73
CA ALA A 197 8.09 -1.63 -9.47
C ALA A 197 8.81 -1.15 -8.20
N GLN A 198 8.83 0.17 -7.96
CA GLN A 198 9.48 0.77 -6.80
C GLN A 198 8.61 0.61 -5.57
N LEU A 199 7.30 0.88 -5.69
CA LEU A 199 6.34 0.73 -4.60
C LEU A 199 6.36 -0.69 -4.01
N LEU A 200 6.33 -1.71 -4.87
CA LEU A 200 6.30 -3.11 -4.45
C LEU A 200 7.56 -3.54 -3.69
N ARG A 201 8.70 -2.93 -3.99
CA ARG A 201 9.96 -3.17 -3.26
C ARG A 201 10.01 -2.45 -1.91
N GLN A 202 9.28 -1.35 -1.75
CA GLN A 202 9.24 -0.58 -0.51
C GLN A 202 8.31 -1.16 0.55
N ILE A 203 7.24 -1.87 0.14
CA ILE A 203 6.27 -2.46 1.07
C ILE A 203 6.83 -3.79 1.62
N PRO A 204 7.07 -3.92 2.94
CA PRO A 204 7.47 -5.20 3.52
C PRO A 204 6.35 -6.23 3.41
N SER A 205 6.69 -7.47 3.07
CA SER A 205 5.72 -8.57 2.90
C SER A 205 4.85 -8.79 4.15
N THR A 206 5.46 -8.65 5.34
CA THR A 206 4.81 -8.77 6.66
C THR A 206 3.84 -7.65 7.01
N SER A 207 3.88 -6.52 6.28
CA SER A 207 2.95 -5.40 6.49
C SER A 207 1.64 -5.58 5.73
N ILE A 208 1.58 -6.52 4.77
CA ILE A 208 0.43 -6.73 3.92
C ILE A 208 -0.59 -7.61 4.62
N LYS A 209 -1.78 -7.07 4.86
CA LYS A 209 -2.93 -7.83 5.40
C LYS A 209 -3.60 -8.66 4.31
N LYS A 210 -3.88 -8.03 3.17
CA LYS A 210 -4.51 -8.68 2.02
C LYS A 210 -4.18 -7.94 0.72
N ILE A 211 -4.23 -8.65 -0.40
CA ILE A 211 -4.04 -8.10 -1.75
C ILE A 211 -5.33 -8.33 -2.52
N GLU A 212 -5.84 -7.30 -3.19
CA GLU A 212 -7.03 -7.38 -4.01
C GLU A 212 -6.67 -7.18 -5.49
N LEU A 213 -6.89 -8.22 -6.30
CA LEU A 213 -6.69 -8.17 -7.74
C LEU A 213 -8.03 -7.82 -8.40
N ILE A 214 -8.25 -6.54 -8.67
CA ILE A 214 -9.46 -6.00 -9.31
C ILE A 214 -9.35 -6.21 -10.81
N THR A 215 -9.91 -7.33 -11.26
CA THR A 215 -9.86 -7.76 -12.67
C THR A 215 -11.00 -7.21 -13.51
N ASN A 216 -12.09 -6.77 -12.85
CA ASN A 216 -13.24 -6.12 -13.47
C ASN A 216 -13.57 -4.85 -12.65
N PRO A 217 -12.85 -3.74 -12.90
CA PRO A 217 -13.07 -2.48 -12.19
C PRO A 217 -14.52 -2.03 -12.38
N SER A 218 -15.14 -1.45 -11.34
CA SER A 218 -16.48 -0.88 -11.46
C SER A 218 -16.49 0.41 -12.29
N ALA A 219 -17.69 0.91 -12.60
CA ALA A 219 -17.89 2.17 -13.33
C ALA A 219 -17.29 3.41 -12.63
N LYS A 220 -16.80 3.24 -11.39
CA LYS A 220 -15.95 4.21 -10.69
C LYS A 220 -14.69 4.56 -11.45
N TYR A 221 -14.09 3.60 -12.15
CA TYR A 221 -12.81 3.80 -12.82
C TYR A 221 -12.99 4.12 -14.31
N ASN A 222 -12.09 4.92 -14.86
CA ASN A 222 -12.09 5.29 -16.27
C ASN A 222 -12.05 4.02 -17.17
N PRO A 223 -12.98 3.87 -18.13
CA PRO A 223 -13.07 2.69 -19.00
C PRO A 223 -11.88 2.53 -19.97
N GLU A 224 -11.03 3.55 -20.17
CA GLU A 224 -9.95 3.48 -21.14
C GLU A 224 -8.71 2.70 -20.65
N GLY A 225 -8.35 1.64 -21.39
CA GLY A 225 -7.04 1.01 -21.38
C GLY A 225 -6.66 0.17 -20.15
N MET A 226 -7.45 0.17 -19.07
CA MET A 226 -7.10 -0.57 -17.85
C MET A 226 -7.21 -2.09 -18.02
N SER A 227 -6.14 -2.82 -17.69
CA SER A 227 -6.18 -4.28 -17.62
C SER A 227 -6.53 -4.84 -16.24
N GLY A 228 -6.66 -3.93 -15.27
CA GLY A 228 -7.13 -4.12 -13.90
C GLY A 228 -6.27 -3.37 -12.88
N ILE A 229 -6.63 -3.50 -11.60
CA ILE A 229 -6.02 -2.75 -10.49
C ILE A 229 -5.58 -3.73 -9.40
N ILE A 230 -4.37 -3.58 -8.87
CA ILE A 230 -3.88 -4.34 -7.72
C ILE A 230 -3.92 -3.42 -6.49
N ASN A 231 -4.76 -3.74 -5.51
CA ASN A 231 -4.88 -2.99 -4.27
C ASN A 231 -4.22 -3.73 -3.12
N ILE A 232 -3.20 -3.15 -2.50
CA ILE A 232 -2.48 -3.73 -1.37
C ILE A 232 -3.05 -3.11 -0.10
N ILE A 233 -3.69 -3.92 0.74
CA ILE A 233 -4.24 -3.47 2.01
C ILE A 233 -3.27 -3.85 3.13
N LEU A 234 -2.83 -2.87 3.90
CA LEU A 234 -1.85 -3.05 4.97
C LEU A 234 -2.53 -3.34 6.32
N HIS A 235 -1.78 -3.88 7.27
CA HIS A 235 -2.23 -3.98 8.66
C HIS A 235 -2.33 -2.58 9.28
N LYS A 236 -3.44 -2.26 9.97
CA LYS A 236 -3.62 -1.01 10.73
C LYS A 236 -2.65 -0.99 11.95
N ASN A 237 -1.37 -0.65 11.73
CA ASN A 237 -0.35 -0.17 12.70
C ASN A 237 1.12 -0.42 12.30
N THR A 238 1.45 -0.88 11.10
CA THR A 238 2.77 -1.52 10.90
C THR A 238 3.99 -0.62 10.67
N THR A 239 3.89 0.72 10.64
CA THR A 239 5.10 1.56 10.58
C THR A 239 4.93 2.87 11.34
N LEU A 240 4.87 2.85 12.67
CA LEU A 240 5.22 4.03 13.46
C LEU A 240 6.72 4.26 13.39
N GLY A 241 7.15 5.52 13.22
CA GLY A 241 8.56 5.88 13.16
C GLY A 241 9.02 6.29 11.77
N PHE A 242 10.35 6.37 11.62
CA PHE A 242 11.01 6.80 10.40
C PHE A 242 11.43 5.59 9.57
N ASN A 243 11.13 5.63 8.28
CA ASN A 243 11.61 4.68 7.29
C ASN A 243 12.12 5.46 6.07
N GLY A 244 13.13 4.93 5.40
CA GLY A 244 13.69 5.57 4.23
C GLY A 244 14.48 4.58 3.39
N ASN A 245 14.64 4.93 2.13
CA ASN A 245 15.34 4.15 1.14
C ASN A 245 16.25 5.07 0.32
N LEU A 246 17.49 4.64 0.09
CA LEU A 246 18.46 5.34 -0.74
C LEU A 246 18.86 4.41 -1.88
N ASN A 247 18.66 4.86 -3.11
CA ASN A 247 19.12 4.16 -4.30
C ASN A 247 20.11 5.05 -5.05
N VAL A 248 21.18 4.45 -5.53
CA VAL A 248 22.19 5.10 -6.37
C VAL A 248 22.50 4.17 -7.53
N GLY A 249 22.49 4.69 -8.75
CA GLY A 249 22.83 4.00 -9.97
C GLY A 249 23.95 4.75 -10.71
N LEU A 250 24.93 3.98 -11.16
CA LEU A 250 26.03 4.44 -11.99
C LEU A 250 26.15 3.46 -13.16
N ALA A 251 26.18 3.99 -14.38
CA ALA A 251 26.43 3.20 -15.58
C ALA A 251 27.41 3.94 -16.48
N TYR A 252 28.26 3.20 -17.17
CA TYR A 252 29.23 3.75 -18.11
C TYR A 252 29.46 2.74 -19.24
N GLU A 253 29.27 3.20 -20.47
CA GLU A 253 29.65 2.45 -21.67
C GLU A 253 30.39 3.39 -22.64
N ARG A 254 29.66 4.36 -23.21
CA ARG A 254 30.24 5.51 -23.94
C ARG A 254 30.24 6.76 -23.07
N GLU A 255 29.06 7.11 -22.56
CA GLU A 255 28.85 8.25 -21.68
C GLU A 255 28.49 7.79 -20.26
N PRO A 256 28.92 8.53 -19.21
CA PRO A 256 28.52 8.24 -17.84
C PRO A 256 27.05 8.60 -17.62
N LYS A 257 26.35 7.73 -16.89
CA LYS A 257 24.97 7.95 -16.45
C LYS A 257 24.89 7.82 -14.94
N PHE A 258 24.15 8.71 -14.33
CA PHE A 258 23.95 8.76 -12.89
C PHE A 258 22.49 8.97 -12.57
N ASN A 259 21.97 8.18 -11.64
CA ASN A 259 20.65 8.40 -11.08
C ASN A 259 20.68 8.10 -9.60
N SER A 260 19.87 8.82 -8.83
CA SER A 260 19.75 8.59 -7.40
C SER A 260 18.33 8.89 -6.93
N SER A 261 17.92 8.24 -5.86
CA SER A 261 16.64 8.53 -5.22
C SER A 261 16.73 8.33 -3.72
N LEU A 262 16.13 9.25 -2.98
CA LEU A 262 15.97 9.23 -1.55
C LEU A 262 14.47 9.27 -1.24
N ASP A 263 13.93 8.16 -0.78
CA ASP A 263 12.56 8.06 -0.27
C ASP A 263 12.59 8.17 1.25
N LEU A 264 11.76 9.03 1.83
CA LEU A 264 11.63 9.22 3.27
C LEU A 264 10.17 9.16 3.67
N ASN A 265 9.88 8.50 4.78
CA ASN A 265 8.56 8.53 5.40
C ASN A 265 8.72 8.53 6.93
N TYR A 266 7.93 9.38 7.57
CA TYR A 266 7.91 9.53 9.01
C TYR A 266 6.48 9.58 9.51
N ARG A 267 6.05 8.50 10.17
CA ARG A 267 4.73 8.41 10.79
C ARG A 267 4.83 8.60 12.28
N THR A 268 4.16 9.62 12.80
CA THR A 268 4.08 9.94 14.22
C THR A 268 2.68 10.37 14.62
N GLY A 269 2.08 9.63 15.57
CA GLY A 269 0.71 9.90 16.03
C GLY A 269 -0.29 9.96 14.88
N LYS A 270 -0.89 11.14 14.69
CA LYS A 270 -1.90 11.43 13.66
C LYS A 270 -1.32 11.85 12.31
N PHE A 271 0.00 11.95 12.18
CA PHE A 271 0.64 12.48 10.98
C PHE A 271 1.51 11.41 10.32
N ASN A 272 1.49 11.37 8.99
CA ASN A 272 2.42 10.62 8.17
C ASN A 272 3.02 11.58 7.14
N PHE A 273 4.27 11.98 7.35
CA PHE A 273 5.00 12.81 6.39
C PHE A 273 5.76 11.89 5.44
N PHE A 274 5.72 12.18 4.14
CA PHE A 274 6.53 11.45 3.18
C PHE A 274 7.14 12.41 2.17
N GLY A 275 8.33 12.07 1.71
CA GLY A 275 9.06 12.83 0.72
C GLY A 275 9.89 11.91 -0.16
N ASN A 276 10.09 12.33 -1.40
CA ASN A 276 11.03 11.71 -2.31
C ASN A 276 11.80 12.82 -3.02
N TYR A 277 13.12 12.64 -3.14
CA TYR A 277 13.91 13.33 -4.14
C TYR A 277 14.52 12.28 -5.05
N SER A 278 14.44 12.47 -6.36
CA SER A 278 15.15 11.64 -7.31
C SER A 278 15.69 12.44 -8.47
N ASN A 279 16.75 11.93 -9.08
CA ASN A 279 17.34 12.49 -10.27
C ASN A 279 17.73 11.41 -11.27
N ASN A 280 17.79 11.82 -12.53
CA ASN A 280 18.36 11.06 -13.63
C ASN A 280 19.17 12.02 -14.49
N ILE A 281 20.47 11.80 -14.57
CA ILE A 281 21.43 12.56 -15.36
C ILE A 281 22.07 11.56 -16.32
N SER A 282 21.75 11.69 -17.60
CA SER A 282 22.16 10.70 -18.60
C SER A 282 22.43 11.35 -19.94
N LYS A 283 23.51 10.92 -20.58
CA LYS A 283 23.75 11.12 -22.00
C LYS A 283 23.57 9.80 -22.74
N ASN A 284 22.67 9.77 -23.71
CA ASN A 284 22.33 8.58 -24.48
C ASN A 284 22.88 8.72 -25.89
N VAL A 285 23.89 7.92 -26.22
CA VAL A 285 24.45 7.83 -27.57
C VAL A 285 23.68 6.76 -28.33
N ASN A 286 23.05 7.15 -29.44
CA ASN A 286 22.32 6.26 -30.32
C ASN A 286 22.90 6.34 -31.72
N PHE A 287 23.24 5.19 -32.30
CA PHE A 287 23.73 5.10 -33.67
C PHE A 287 22.80 4.20 -34.48
N GLY A 288 22.48 4.62 -35.69
CA GLY A 288 21.68 3.87 -36.64
C GLY A 288 22.15 4.07 -38.07
N PHE A 289 21.74 3.18 -38.96
CA PHE A 289 21.91 3.36 -40.39
C PHE A 289 20.74 2.76 -41.16
N ILE A 290 20.50 3.29 -42.37
CA ILE A 290 19.48 2.85 -43.31
C ILE A 290 20.17 2.62 -44.66
N ASP A 291 20.19 1.38 -45.13
CA ASP A 291 20.69 1.04 -46.47
C ASP A 291 19.55 1.01 -47.49
N ARG A 292 19.60 1.92 -48.46
CA ARG A 292 18.66 1.99 -49.58
C ARG A 292 19.26 1.27 -50.79
N VAL A 293 19.22 -0.06 -50.73
CA VAL A 293 19.93 -0.97 -51.67
C VAL A 293 19.64 -0.68 -53.14
N GLU A 294 18.40 -0.33 -53.50
CA GLU A 294 18.04 -0.02 -54.90
C GLU A 294 18.67 1.27 -55.44
N GLN A 295 19.02 2.18 -54.54
CA GLN A 295 19.61 3.49 -54.85
C GLN A 295 21.12 3.52 -54.58
N ASP A 296 21.66 2.47 -53.95
CA ASP A 296 23.04 2.39 -53.45
C ASP A 296 23.40 3.56 -52.52
N ILE A 297 22.41 3.99 -51.71
CA ILE A 297 22.54 5.08 -50.72
C ILE A 297 22.59 4.46 -49.33
N THR A 298 23.54 4.93 -48.50
CA THR A 298 23.58 4.63 -47.07
C THR A 298 23.33 5.92 -46.30
N GLN A 299 22.33 5.88 -45.41
CA GLN A 299 22.07 6.97 -44.48
C GLN A 299 22.58 6.57 -43.09
N THR A 300 23.48 7.33 -42.48
CA THR A 300 23.90 7.14 -41.08
C THR A 300 23.26 8.19 -40.19
N ILE A 301 22.97 7.80 -38.96
CA ILE A 301 22.33 8.64 -37.95
C ILE A 301 23.12 8.45 -36.65
N ASP A 302 23.70 9.52 -36.13
CA ASP A 302 24.33 9.56 -34.80
C ASP A 302 23.58 10.60 -33.96
N ILE A 303 23.14 10.20 -32.77
CA ILE A 303 22.33 11.03 -31.88
C ILE A 303 22.90 10.97 -30.47
N LEU A 304 23.20 12.14 -29.92
CA LEU A 304 23.51 12.35 -28.51
C LEU A 304 22.32 13.05 -27.83
N ASP A 305 21.64 12.31 -26.97
CA ASP A 305 20.50 12.81 -26.18
C ASP A 305 20.97 13.08 -24.74
N ASP A 306 21.09 14.35 -24.35
CA ASP A 306 21.41 14.78 -23.00
C ASP A 306 20.13 15.04 -22.21
N ARG A 307 20.00 14.40 -21.05
CA ARG A 307 18.77 14.43 -20.25
C ARG A 307 19.10 14.52 -18.78
N GLN A 308 18.58 15.57 -18.16
CA GLN A 308 18.66 15.80 -16.73
C GLN A 308 17.26 16.03 -16.19
N SER A 309 16.86 15.23 -15.21
CA SER A 309 15.58 15.39 -14.54
C SER A 309 15.76 15.38 -13.03
N HIS A 310 15.06 16.26 -12.35
CA HIS A 310 14.99 16.35 -10.90
C HIS A 310 13.54 16.30 -10.44
N LEU A 311 13.18 15.24 -9.74
CA LEU A 311 11.84 15.01 -9.21
C LEU A 311 11.86 15.22 -7.69
N VAL A 312 11.00 16.10 -7.20
CA VAL A 312 10.74 16.32 -5.77
C VAL A 312 9.27 16.03 -5.50
N LYS A 313 9.02 15.11 -4.58
CA LYS A 313 7.69 14.83 -4.05
C LYS A 313 7.67 15.08 -2.56
N ALA A 314 6.63 15.72 -2.07
CA ALA A 314 6.41 15.92 -0.64
C ALA A 314 4.92 15.81 -0.32
N GLY A 315 4.59 15.19 0.79
CA GLY A 315 3.20 15.04 1.19
C GLY A 315 3.02 14.69 2.67
N VAL A 316 1.76 14.77 3.08
CA VAL A 316 1.31 14.52 4.44
C VAL A 316 -0.05 13.82 4.42
N ASP A 317 -0.17 12.75 5.20
CA ASP A 317 -1.47 12.25 5.64
C ASP A 317 -1.75 12.70 7.08
N VAL A 318 -2.97 13.17 7.31
CA VAL A 318 -3.48 13.58 8.62
C VAL A 318 -4.67 12.70 8.99
N TYR A 319 -4.46 11.82 9.97
CA TYR A 319 -5.48 10.96 10.56
C TYR A 319 -6.19 11.73 11.68
N LEU A 320 -7.21 12.53 11.33
CA LEU A 320 -7.95 13.38 12.28
C LEU A 320 -8.55 12.54 13.42
N ASN A 321 -9.09 11.37 13.09
CA ASN A 321 -9.58 10.31 13.98
C ASN A 321 -9.66 8.98 13.21
N ASP A 322 -10.19 7.92 13.83
CA ASP A 322 -10.28 6.57 13.25
C ASP A 322 -11.12 6.47 11.96
N LYS A 323 -11.88 7.51 11.63
CA LYS A 323 -12.80 7.58 10.49
C LYS A 323 -12.42 8.64 9.45
N ASN A 324 -11.61 9.62 9.81
CA ASN A 324 -11.37 10.81 8.99
C ASN A 324 -9.90 10.91 8.63
N THR A 325 -9.59 10.82 7.34
CA THR A 325 -8.23 10.94 6.83
C THR A 325 -8.15 12.03 5.77
N LEU A 326 -7.23 12.96 5.95
CA LEU A 326 -6.83 13.95 4.95
C LEU A 326 -5.48 13.56 4.37
N SER A 327 -5.27 13.78 3.08
CA SER A 327 -3.99 13.58 2.42
C SER A 327 -3.74 14.73 1.47
N PHE A 328 -2.52 15.25 1.48
CA PHE A 328 -2.07 16.22 0.50
C PHE A 328 -0.67 15.83 0.06
N PHE A 329 -0.40 15.92 -1.24
CA PHE A 329 0.97 15.87 -1.73
C PHE A 329 1.16 16.75 -2.95
N THR A 330 2.42 17.07 -3.22
CA THR A 330 2.85 17.67 -4.46
C THR A 330 3.99 16.87 -5.08
N ASN A 331 4.05 16.87 -6.40
CA ASN A 331 5.15 16.33 -7.19
C ASN A 331 5.65 17.43 -8.13
N GLN A 332 6.95 17.65 -8.20
CA GLN A 332 7.58 18.71 -8.97
C GLN A 332 8.73 18.09 -9.75
N ASN A 333 8.66 18.14 -11.07
CA ASN A 333 9.69 17.61 -11.95
C ASN A 333 10.27 18.76 -12.79
N LEU A 334 11.55 19.02 -12.63
CA LEU A 334 12.31 19.89 -13.51
C LEU A 334 13.07 19.01 -14.49
N PHE A 335 12.96 19.31 -15.77
CA PHE A 335 13.67 18.63 -16.84
C PHE A 335 14.47 19.67 -17.62
N GLU A 336 15.71 19.33 -17.93
CA GLU A 336 16.56 20.04 -18.87
C GLU A 336 17.20 18.98 -19.76
N GLY A 337 17.22 19.22 -21.05
CA GLY A 337 17.82 18.29 -21.98
C GLY A 337 17.96 18.86 -23.37
N GLY A 338 18.33 17.97 -24.26
CA GLY A 338 18.57 18.33 -25.64
C GLY A 338 18.99 17.13 -26.45
N THR A 339 19.01 17.32 -27.76
CA THR A 339 19.43 16.30 -28.69
C THR A 339 20.32 16.93 -29.74
N GLU A 340 21.57 16.49 -29.78
CA GLU A 340 22.47 16.74 -30.89
C GLU A 340 22.40 15.53 -31.83
N GLY A 341 22.24 15.76 -33.12
CA GLY A 341 22.09 14.67 -34.08
C GLY A 341 22.68 14.99 -35.44
N ASP A 342 23.51 14.08 -35.94
CA ASP A 342 24.06 14.12 -37.28
C ASP A 342 23.39 13.07 -38.14
N THR A 343 22.97 13.46 -39.34
CA THR A 343 22.47 12.56 -40.36
C THR A 343 23.23 12.77 -41.65
N ASP A 344 23.92 11.73 -42.10
CA ASP A 344 24.67 11.75 -43.36
C ASP A 344 23.96 10.85 -44.36
N ILE A 345 23.65 11.37 -45.54
CA ILE A 345 23.11 10.63 -46.68
C ILE A 345 24.24 10.50 -47.70
N LEU A 346 24.86 9.32 -47.71
CA LEU A 346 26.01 8.98 -48.53
C LEU A 346 25.55 8.29 -49.81
N ASN A 347 25.97 8.80 -50.95
CA ASN A 347 25.63 8.32 -52.28
C ASN A 347 26.85 7.65 -52.94
N PRO A 348 26.64 6.89 -54.03
CA PRO A 348 27.76 6.33 -54.80
C PRO A 348 28.66 7.40 -55.42
N ASP A 349 28.07 8.56 -55.74
CA ASP A 349 28.79 9.77 -56.12
C ASP A 349 28.83 10.72 -54.91
N PRO A 350 29.98 10.87 -54.24
CA PRO A 350 30.10 11.72 -53.05
C PRO A 350 29.79 13.21 -53.32
N THR A 351 29.75 13.64 -54.59
CA THR A 351 29.38 15.02 -54.91
C THR A 351 27.90 15.29 -54.69
N VAL A 352 27.07 14.25 -54.56
CA VAL A 352 25.63 14.37 -54.28
C VAL A 352 25.26 14.07 -52.82
N ASP A 353 26.24 13.92 -51.93
CA ASP A 353 26.02 13.69 -50.51
C ASP A 353 25.27 14.84 -49.85
N GLN A 354 24.50 14.52 -48.82
CA GLN A 354 23.72 15.48 -48.05
C GLN A 354 23.91 15.22 -46.56
N PHE A 355 24.11 16.29 -45.80
CA PHE A 355 24.32 16.23 -44.37
C PHE A 355 23.31 17.12 -43.66
N GLN A 356 22.83 16.66 -42.52
CA GLN A 356 21.99 17.42 -41.62
C GLN A 356 22.58 17.34 -40.21
N HIS A 357 22.71 18.49 -39.57
CA HIS A 357 22.99 18.58 -38.15
C HIS A 357 21.80 19.24 -37.45
N ILE A 358 21.33 18.59 -36.39
CA ILE A 358 20.23 19.04 -35.53
C ILE A 358 20.81 19.33 -34.15
N ASP A 359 20.51 20.52 -33.64
CA ASP A 359 20.74 20.88 -32.24
C ASP A 359 19.39 21.24 -31.60
N ASN A 360 18.92 20.41 -30.69
CA ASN A 360 17.72 20.66 -29.90
C ASN A 360 18.12 20.94 -28.46
N VAL A 361 17.54 22.00 -27.90
CA VAL A 361 17.54 22.27 -26.46
C VAL A 361 16.08 22.33 -26.02
N ASN A 362 15.79 21.72 -24.88
CA ASN A 362 14.47 21.81 -24.28
C ASN A 362 14.55 21.77 -22.76
N ASP A 363 13.63 22.46 -22.12
CA ASP A 363 13.38 22.32 -20.71
C ASP A 363 11.88 22.17 -20.46
N ASN A 364 11.54 21.65 -19.29
CA ASN A 364 10.15 21.69 -18.83
C ASN A 364 10.05 21.59 -17.32
N HIS A 365 8.92 22.11 -16.83
CA HIS A 365 8.47 21.94 -15.47
C HIS A 365 7.12 21.22 -15.46
N SER A 366 7.05 20.11 -14.73
CA SER A 366 5.79 19.43 -14.45
C SER A 366 5.48 19.53 -12.96
N ALA A 367 4.29 20.03 -12.62
CA ALA A 367 3.79 20.11 -11.26
C ALA A 367 2.52 19.26 -11.10
N GLN A 368 2.39 18.60 -9.96
CA GLN A 368 1.15 17.94 -9.54
C GLN A 368 0.83 18.37 -8.11
N TYR A 369 -0.44 18.60 -7.84
CA TYR A 369 -0.99 18.86 -6.51
C TYR A 369 -2.20 17.96 -6.33
N ASN A 370 -2.19 17.18 -5.26
CA ASN A 370 -3.27 16.25 -4.97
C ASN A 370 -3.77 16.47 -3.56
N PHE A 371 -5.08 16.46 -3.44
CA PHE A 371 -5.81 16.52 -2.19
C PHE A 371 -6.77 15.34 -2.15
N ASN A 372 -6.80 14.62 -1.03
CA ASN A 372 -7.77 13.56 -0.81
C ASN A 372 -8.34 13.63 0.62
N TYR A 373 -9.66 13.59 0.74
CA TYR A 373 -10.36 13.45 2.01
C TYR A 373 -11.24 12.21 2.00
N LYS A 374 -11.02 11.34 2.97
CA LYS A 374 -11.79 10.10 3.15
C LYS A 374 -12.47 10.08 4.50
N LEU A 375 -13.76 9.78 4.49
CA LEU A 375 -14.60 9.54 5.66
C LEU A 375 -15.14 8.10 5.64
N ASP A 376 -14.68 7.28 6.57
CA ASP A 376 -15.23 5.95 6.85
C ASP A 376 -16.41 6.04 7.83
N PHE A 377 -17.50 5.33 7.54
CA PHE A 377 -18.66 5.20 8.44
C PHE A 377 -18.50 3.98 9.36
N ASP A 378 -19.42 3.80 10.31
CA ASP A 378 -19.35 2.67 11.27
C ASP A 378 -19.45 1.29 10.62
N LYS A 379 -20.13 1.20 9.48
CA LYS A 379 -20.25 -0.04 8.74
C LYS A 379 -18.98 -0.31 7.96
N GLU A 380 -18.39 -1.48 8.15
CA GLU A 380 -17.15 -1.86 7.45
C GLU A 380 -17.31 -1.74 5.93
N GLY A 381 -16.41 -0.98 5.28
CA GLY A 381 -16.42 -0.74 3.84
C GLY A 381 -17.38 0.39 3.40
N HIS A 382 -18.14 0.98 4.31
CA HIS A 382 -18.96 2.17 4.03
C HIS A 382 -18.10 3.43 4.14
N ASN A 383 -17.95 4.17 3.05
CA ASN A 383 -17.14 5.40 3.03
C ASN A 383 -17.60 6.40 1.97
N ILE A 384 -17.18 7.65 2.15
CA ILE A 384 -17.20 8.69 1.11
C ILE A 384 -15.78 9.25 0.95
N GLU A 385 -15.36 9.47 -0.28
CA GLU A 385 -14.01 9.93 -0.63
C GLU A 385 -14.10 11.07 -1.66
N LEU A 386 -13.44 12.19 -1.37
CA LEU A 386 -13.29 13.34 -2.25
C LEU A 386 -11.82 13.49 -2.60
N GLU A 387 -11.49 13.36 -3.89
CA GLU A 387 -10.14 13.57 -4.42
C GLU A 387 -10.15 14.72 -5.42
N ALA A 388 -9.14 15.58 -5.36
CA ALA A 388 -8.86 16.62 -6.34
C ALA A 388 -7.38 16.55 -6.73
N ASP A 389 -7.11 16.35 -8.01
CA ASP A 389 -5.78 16.22 -8.59
C ASP A 389 -5.61 17.26 -9.69
N HIS A 390 -4.62 18.14 -9.54
CA HIS A 390 -4.28 19.17 -10.52
C HIS A 390 -2.86 18.95 -11.00
N ASN A 391 -2.66 18.85 -12.31
CA ASN A 391 -1.36 18.72 -12.96
C ASN A 391 -1.17 19.92 -13.88
N ALA A 392 -0.01 20.56 -13.80
CA ALA A 392 0.42 21.61 -14.71
C ALA A 392 1.72 21.17 -15.38
N PHE A 393 1.88 21.52 -16.64
CA PHE A 393 3.09 21.29 -17.42
C PHE A 393 3.36 22.55 -18.23
N GLU A 394 4.59 23.03 -18.15
CA GLU A 394 5.13 24.09 -18.99
C GLU A 394 6.44 23.57 -19.57
N GLY A 395 6.68 23.79 -20.85
CA GLY A 395 7.94 23.41 -21.46
C GLY A 395 8.18 24.14 -22.75
N ASP A 396 9.43 24.49 -22.97
CA ASP A 396 9.89 25.10 -24.20
C ASP A 396 10.95 24.22 -24.87
N SER A 397 11.04 24.36 -26.18
CA SER A 397 12.06 23.69 -26.97
C SER A 397 12.42 24.53 -28.18
N ARG A 398 13.72 24.53 -28.49
CA ARG A 398 14.25 25.09 -29.73
C ARG A 398 15.04 24.01 -30.44
N THR A 399 14.76 23.83 -31.73
CA THR A 399 15.52 22.95 -32.62
C THR A 399 16.09 23.78 -33.76
N ASP A 400 17.40 23.81 -33.89
CA ASP A 400 18.11 24.38 -35.03
C ASP A 400 18.50 23.26 -35.99
N ASN A 401 18.09 23.38 -37.25
CA ASN A 401 18.37 22.43 -38.32
C ASN A 401 19.32 23.07 -39.33
N THR A 402 20.51 22.50 -39.49
CA THR A 402 21.51 22.96 -40.45
C THR A 402 21.76 21.92 -41.53
N PHE A 403 21.84 22.35 -42.79
CA PHE A 403 22.01 21.45 -43.94
C PHE A 403 23.26 21.82 -44.75
N THR A 404 24.02 20.81 -45.15
CA THR A 404 25.15 20.99 -46.07
C THR A 404 25.17 19.88 -47.13
N GLY A 405 26.04 20.02 -48.14
CA GLY A 405 26.16 19.07 -49.25
C GLY A 405 25.53 19.57 -50.55
N PHE A 406 25.06 18.65 -51.38
CA PHE A 406 24.70 18.90 -52.78
C PHE A 406 23.44 19.72 -52.98
N PHE A 407 22.34 19.35 -52.30
CA PHE A 407 21.13 20.16 -52.25
C PHE A 407 21.13 20.98 -50.97
N ILE A 408 21.40 22.27 -51.09
CA ILE A 408 21.32 23.21 -49.97
C ILE A 408 19.84 23.50 -49.73
N ARG A 409 19.26 22.75 -48.78
CA ARG A 409 18.05 23.17 -48.10
C ARG A 409 18.43 24.34 -47.18
N PRO A 410 17.65 25.43 -47.11
CA PRO A 410 17.91 26.48 -46.14
C PRO A 410 17.89 25.95 -44.71
N ASP A 411 18.81 26.42 -43.90
CA ASP A 411 18.79 26.21 -42.45
C ASP A 411 17.50 26.81 -41.88
N PHE A 412 16.93 26.13 -40.89
CA PHE A 412 15.71 26.60 -40.25
C PHE A 412 15.67 26.21 -38.79
N PHE A 413 14.87 26.94 -38.02
CA PHE A 413 14.60 26.63 -36.64
C PHE A 413 13.13 26.25 -36.43
N GLU A 414 12.90 25.58 -35.31
CA GLU A 414 11.57 25.31 -34.76
C GLU A 414 11.60 25.68 -33.28
N ILE A 415 10.66 26.52 -32.83
CA ILE A 415 10.42 26.79 -31.41
C ILE A 415 9.06 26.21 -31.07
N THR A 416 8.96 25.53 -29.93
CA THR A 416 7.68 25.04 -29.41
C THR A 416 7.57 25.36 -27.93
N ASP A 417 6.55 26.13 -27.55
CA ASP A 417 6.15 26.37 -26.17
C ASP A 417 4.86 25.60 -25.91
N THR A 418 4.79 24.86 -24.81
CA THR A 418 3.62 24.06 -24.44
C THR A 418 3.21 24.33 -23.01
N GLU A 419 1.99 24.83 -22.82
CA GLU A 419 1.33 24.93 -21.53
C GLU A 419 0.18 23.93 -21.49
N ARG A 420 0.11 23.13 -20.42
CA ARG A 420 -0.92 22.10 -20.30
C ARG A 420 -1.35 21.90 -18.86
N ASP A 421 -2.66 22.04 -18.65
CA ASP A 421 -3.30 21.87 -17.36
C ASP A 421 -4.29 20.72 -17.39
N ARG A 422 -4.31 19.93 -16.32
CA ARG A 422 -5.30 18.88 -16.12
C ARG A 422 -5.77 18.84 -14.68
N THR A 423 -7.06 19.06 -14.48
CA THR A 423 -7.71 18.95 -13.17
C THR A 423 -8.71 17.80 -13.18
N THR A 424 -8.62 16.89 -12.21
CA THR A 424 -9.58 15.82 -11.98
C THR A 424 -10.15 15.94 -10.57
N ILE A 425 -11.48 15.94 -10.45
CA ILE A 425 -12.18 15.99 -9.15
C ILE A 425 -13.13 14.81 -9.08
N ASN A 426 -12.98 13.96 -8.08
CA ASN A 426 -13.76 12.74 -7.88
C ASN A 426 -14.47 12.79 -6.53
N LEU A 427 -15.76 12.47 -6.52
CA LEU A 427 -16.54 12.24 -5.30
C LEU A 427 -17.17 10.86 -5.36
N ASP A 428 -16.67 9.94 -4.54
CA ASP A 428 -17.08 8.55 -4.54
C ASP A 428 -17.76 8.17 -3.23
N TYR A 429 -18.91 7.51 -3.32
CA TYR A 429 -19.64 6.98 -2.19
C TYR A 429 -19.81 5.47 -2.32
N VAL A 430 -19.35 4.73 -1.32
CA VAL A 430 -19.45 3.27 -1.26
C VAL A 430 -20.27 2.88 -0.05
N ASN A 431 -21.40 2.19 -0.27
CA ASN A 431 -22.29 1.71 0.78
C ASN A 431 -22.54 0.20 0.63
N PRO A 432 -21.91 -0.65 1.46
CA PRO A 432 -22.36 -2.02 1.65
C PRO A 432 -23.78 -1.98 2.21
N LEU A 433 -24.80 -2.35 1.46
CA LEU A 433 -26.20 -2.38 1.93
C LEU A 433 -26.41 -3.57 2.89
N THR A 434 -25.77 -4.69 2.60
CA THR A 434 -25.72 -5.92 3.42
C THR A 434 -24.31 -6.52 3.33
N GLU A 435 -24.01 -7.58 4.07
CA GLU A 435 -22.74 -8.34 3.88
C GLU A 435 -22.56 -8.86 2.45
N LYS A 436 -23.66 -9.08 1.72
CA LYS A 436 -23.70 -9.62 0.36
C LYS A 436 -24.10 -8.61 -0.71
N SER A 437 -24.22 -7.32 -0.40
CA SER A 437 -24.61 -6.34 -1.42
C SER A 437 -24.01 -4.98 -1.15
N LYS A 438 -23.63 -4.29 -2.22
CA LYS A 438 -22.92 -3.01 -2.20
C LYS A 438 -23.43 -2.12 -3.31
N LEU A 439 -23.66 -0.86 -2.95
CA LEU A 439 -23.97 0.23 -3.86
C LEU A 439 -22.78 1.19 -3.91
N GLU A 440 -22.35 1.55 -5.10
CA GLU A 440 -21.33 2.55 -5.36
C GLU A 440 -21.98 3.65 -6.21
N LEU A 441 -21.81 4.90 -5.81
CA LEU A 441 -22.25 6.07 -6.55
C LEU A 441 -21.06 7.02 -6.65
N GLY A 442 -20.94 7.77 -7.72
CA GLY A 442 -19.94 8.83 -7.75
C GLY A 442 -20.10 9.79 -8.90
N MET A 443 -19.33 10.87 -8.81
CA MET A 443 -19.27 11.96 -9.78
C MET A 443 -17.80 12.28 -10.04
N GLU A 444 -17.47 12.57 -11.29
CA GLU A 444 -16.13 13.00 -11.68
C GLU A 444 -16.19 14.17 -12.66
N ALA A 445 -15.30 15.14 -12.49
CA ALA A 445 -15.01 16.18 -13.47
C ALA A 445 -13.54 16.08 -13.90
N ARG A 446 -13.28 15.97 -15.21
CA ARG A 446 -11.95 16.01 -15.83
C ARG A 446 -11.87 17.22 -16.74
N LEU A 447 -11.07 18.20 -16.36
CA LEU A 447 -10.83 19.44 -17.10
C LEU A 447 -9.42 19.37 -17.69
N PHE A 448 -9.29 19.64 -18.97
CA PHE A 448 -8.02 19.58 -19.69
C PHE A 448 -7.89 20.81 -20.58
N ASP A 449 -6.78 21.52 -20.45
CA ASP A 449 -6.41 22.67 -21.27
C ASP A 449 -4.98 22.41 -21.79
N ASN A 450 -4.74 22.74 -23.05
CA ASN A 450 -3.47 22.50 -23.72
C ASN A 450 -3.26 23.54 -24.80
N LEU A 451 -2.38 24.48 -24.53
CA LEU A 451 -1.93 25.52 -25.43
C LEU A 451 -0.55 25.13 -25.97
N ILE A 452 -0.40 25.09 -27.29
CA ILE A 452 0.88 24.92 -27.96
C ILE A 452 1.11 26.14 -28.84
N LEU A 453 2.24 26.81 -28.64
CA LEU A 453 2.75 27.82 -29.55
C LEU A 453 3.91 27.19 -30.32
N TYR A 454 3.89 27.32 -31.63
CA TYR A 454 4.90 26.79 -32.52
C TYR A 454 5.37 27.90 -33.46
N GLU A 455 6.67 27.99 -33.70
CA GLU A 455 7.26 28.94 -34.65
C GLU A 455 8.30 28.23 -35.51
N SER A 456 8.31 28.52 -36.82
CA SER A 456 9.38 28.07 -37.72
C SER A 456 9.57 29.01 -38.89
N ASN A 457 10.81 29.12 -39.38
CA ASN A 457 11.18 29.90 -40.58
C ASN A 457 11.42 29.05 -41.84
N GLY A 458 11.19 27.73 -41.80
CA GLY A 458 11.56 26.84 -42.91
C GLY A 458 10.66 25.63 -43.13
N ARG A 459 9.46 25.63 -42.55
CA ARG A 459 8.53 24.50 -42.63
C ARG A 459 7.41 24.69 -43.66
N SER A 460 6.87 25.90 -43.78
CA SER A 460 5.84 26.22 -44.76
C SER A 460 6.46 26.86 -46.00
N GLN A 461 5.92 26.55 -47.18
CA GLN A 461 6.32 27.17 -48.44
C GLN A 461 5.13 27.89 -49.07
N ASN A 462 5.37 29.05 -49.68
CA ASN A 462 4.38 29.72 -50.50
C ASN A 462 4.18 28.98 -51.84
N VAL A 463 3.24 29.45 -52.67
CA VAL A 463 2.94 28.86 -53.99
C VAL A 463 4.12 28.90 -54.98
N LEU A 464 5.16 29.69 -54.69
CA LEU A 464 6.39 29.80 -55.47
C LEU A 464 7.50 28.85 -54.94
N GLY A 465 7.25 28.12 -53.85
CA GLY A 465 8.21 27.22 -53.21
C GLY A 465 9.20 27.93 -52.28
N GLU A 466 8.96 29.22 -51.96
CA GLU A 466 9.80 29.97 -51.02
C GLU A 466 9.33 29.68 -49.59
N TYR A 467 10.28 29.45 -48.69
CA TYR A 467 9.97 29.19 -47.29
C TYR A 467 9.47 30.46 -46.61
N ILE A 468 8.34 30.36 -45.93
CA ILE A 468 7.73 31.46 -45.18
C ILE A 468 7.86 31.21 -43.68
N PRO A 469 8.32 32.19 -42.91
CA PRO A 469 8.22 32.15 -41.47
C PRO A 469 6.76 32.18 -41.01
N SER A 470 6.42 31.24 -40.13
CA SER A 470 5.06 31.02 -39.65
C SER A 470 5.05 30.75 -38.16
N THR A 471 4.02 31.26 -37.47
CA THR A 471 3.66 30.81 -36.13
C THR A 471 2.35 30.05 -36.16
N THR A 472 2.18 29.08 -35.27
CA THR A 472 0.93 28.35 -35.07
C THR A 472 0.62 28.32 -33.58
N GLN A 473 -0.56 28.81 -33.22
CA GLN A 473 -1.14 28.62 -31.91
C GLN A 473 -2.20 27.52 -31.98
N PHE A 474 -2.10 26.52 -31.13
CA PHE A 474 -3.08 25.45 -30.99
C PHE A 474 -3.59 25.43 -29.55
N ASP A 475 -4.78 25.98 -29.33
CA ASP A 475 -5.51 25.94 -28.05
C ASP A 475 -6.51 24.78 -28.09
N TYR A 476 -6.38 23.81 -27.19
CA TYR A 476 -7.24 22.64 -27.09
C TYR A 476 -7.79 22.49 -25.67
N LYS A 477 -9.12 22.50 -25.55
CA LYS A 477 -9.82 22.33 -24.28
C LYS A 477 -10.75 21.13 -24.35
N ARG A 478 -10.72 20.32 -23.29
CA ARG A 478 -11.65 19.20 -23.12
C ARG A 478 -12.12 19.09 -21.69
N ASN A 479 -13.42 19.26 -21.50
CA ASN A 479 -14.10 19.09 -20.23
C ASN A 479 -14.99 17.84 -20.28
N ILE A 480 -14.84 16.96 -19.30
CA ILE A 480 -15.65 15.75 -19.16
C ILE A 480 -16.30 15.77 -17.78
N TYR A 481 -17.62 15.73 -17.75
CA TYR A 481 -18.40 15.58 -16.52
C TYR A 481 -19.10 14.24 -16.53
N SER A 482 -18.99 13.51 -15.43
CA SER A 482 -19.52 12.16 -15.36
C SER A 482 -20.21 11.86 -14.05
N ALA A 483 -21.19 10.97 -14.12
CA ALA A 483 -21.83 10.37 -12.96
C ALA A 483 -21.98 8.88 -13.20
N TYR A 484 -21.78 8.09 -12.14
CA TYR A 484 -21.89 6.65 -12.23
C TYR A 484 -22.64 6.06 -11.04
N ALA A 485 -23.21 4.89 -11.30
CA ALA A 485 -23.78 4.02 -10.28
C ALA A 485 -23.34 2.58 -10.54
N THR A 486 -23.03 1.84 -9.48
CA THR A 486 -22.76 0.41 -9.57
C THR A 486 -23.45 -0.31 -8.42
N TYR A 487 -24.24 -1.32 -8.74
CA TYR A 487 -24.84 -2.21 -7.77
C TYR A 487 -24.22 -3.59 -7.90
N SER A 488 -23.81 -4.18 -6.78
CA SER A 488 -23.29 -5.55 -6.73
C SER A 488 -23.99 -6.37 -5.65
N LYS A 489 -24.29 -7.64 -5.94
CA LYS A 489 -24.96 -8.56 -5.03
C LYS A 489 -24.46 -9.99 -5.19
N GLU A 490 -24.19 -10.65 -4.07
CA GLU A 490 -23.96 -12.09 -3.98
C GLU A 490 -25.27 -12.78 -3.53
N PHE A 491 -25.71 -13.77 -4.30
CA PHE A 491 -26.88 -14.59 -4.03
C PHE A 491 -26.54 -16.06 -4.23
N GLU A 492 -26.42 -16.79 -3.13
CA GLU A 492 -25.97 -18.19 -3.10
C GLU A 492 -24.62 -18.38 -3.81
N LYS A 493 -24.61 -19.10 -4.94
CA LYS A 493 -23.42 -19.36 -5.77
C LYS A 493 -23.25 -18.33 -6.90
N TRP A 494 -24.16 -17.37 -7.00
CA TRP A 494 -24.17 -16.37 -8.06
C TRP A 494 -23.73 -15.01 -7.52
N SER A 495 -22.97 -14.28 -8.31
CA SER A 495 -22.65 -12.88 -8.05
C SER A 495 -23.06 -12.06 -9.26
N TYR A 496 -23.73 -10.94 -9.02
CA TYR A 496 -24.18 -9.98 -10.04
C TYR A 496 -23.59 -8.59 -9.80
N GLN A 497 -23.21 -7.89 -10.86
CA GLN A 497 -22.77 -6.50 -10.83
C GLN A 497 -23.34 -5.79 -12.05
N PHE A 498 -24.00 -4.66 -11.81
CA PHE A 498 -24.58 -3.80 -12.83
C PHE A 498 -24.01 -2.41 -12.64
N GLY A 499 -23.31 -1.90 -13.66
CA GLY A 499 -22.79 -0.56 -13.72
C GLY A 499 -23.59 0.29 -14.70
N VAL A 500 -23.58 1.59 -14.50
CA VAL A 500 -23.87 2.56 -15.57
C VAL A 500 -23.07 3.82 -15.28
N ARG A 501 -22.51 4.41 -16.33
CA ARG A 501 -21.82 5.70 -16.29
C ARG A 501 -22.31 6.55 -17.44
N ALA A 502 -22.66 7.79 -17.15
CA ALA A 502 -22.98 8.80 -18.16
C ALA A 502 -21.90 9.88 -18.13
N GLU A 503 -21.40 10.25 -19.29
CA GLU A 503 -20.40 11.32 -19.48
C GLU A 503 -20.96 12.37 -20.44
N THR A 504 -20.77 13.64 -20.10
CA THR A 504 -20.90 14.77 -21.02
C THR A 504 -19.49 15.25 -21.34
N VAL A 505 -19.16 15.30 -22.62
CA VAL A 505 -17.85 15.71 -23.11
C VAL A 505 -18.02 16.97 -23.93
N ASN A 506 -17.28 18.01 -23.56
CA ASN A 506 -17.16 19.25 -24.31
C ASN A 506 -15.74 19.38 -24.82
N VAL A 507 -15.59 19.56 -26.14
CA VAL A 507 -14.30 19.78 -26.79
C VAL A 507 -14.38 21.10 -27.53
N GLU A 508 -13.43 21.99 -27.25
CA GLU A 508 -13.23 23.24 -27.96
C GLU A 508 -11.78 23.27 -28.44
N THR A 509 -11.56 23.73 -29.66
CA THR A 509 -10.21 23.79 -30.25
C THR A 509 -10.10 24.98 -31.18
N LEU A 510 -8.98 25.68 -31.09
CA LEU A 510 -8.65 26.80 -31.96
C LEU A 510 -7.22 26.64 -32.46
N ALA A 511 -7.06 26.37 -33.75
CA ALA A 511 -5.76 26.50 -34.42
C ALA A 511 -5.71 27.85 -35.14
N ALA A 512 -4.66 28.63 -34.91
CA ALA A 512 -4.40 29.88 -35.60
C ALA A 512 -2.97 29.87 -36.16
N GLU A 513 -2.84 29.82 -37.48
CA GLU A 513 -1.56 29.93 -38.18
C GLU A 513 -1.38 31.37 -38.67
N THR A 514 -0.24 31.99 -38.39
CA THR A 514 0.11 33.32 -38.87
C THR A 514 1.32 33.24 -39.78
N ASP A 515 1.18 33.73 -41.01
CA ASP A 515 2.30 34.01 -41.89
C ASP A 515 2.96 35.34 -41.44
N LEU A 516 4.22 35.29 -41.04
CA LEU A 516 4.93 36.44 -40.48
C LEU A 516 5.41 37.43 -41.55
N GLU A 517 5.46 37.05 -42.83
CA GLU A 517 5.81 37.95 -43.93
C GLU A 517 4.60 38.80 -44.33
N THR A 518 3.44 38.16 -44.46
CA THR A 518 2.21 38.82 -44.92
C THR A 518 1.35 39.35 -43.78
N ASN A 519 1.57 38.88 -42.55
CA ASN A 519 0.68 39.04 -41.40
C ASN A 519 -0.74 38.46 -41.63
N GLU A 520 -0.89 37.52 -42.57
CA GLU A 520 -2.15 36.80 -42.77
C GLU A 520 -2.34 35.75 -41.67
N VAL A 521 -3.53 35.71 -41.07
CA VAL A 521 -3.88 34.76 -40.02
C VAL A 521 -4.97 33.81 -40.53
N THR A 522 -4.70 32.52 -40.52
CA THR A 522 -5.66 31.45 -40.84
C THR A 522 -6.16 30.83 -39.54
N ILE A 523 -7.46 30.94 -39.28
CA ILE A 523 -8.11 30.41 -38.07
C ILE A 523 -8.96 29.19 -38.43
N ILE A 524 -8.73 28.08 -37.72
CA ILE A 524 -9.43 26.82 -37.90
C ILE A 524 -10.03 26.41 -36.54
N PRO A 525 -11.27 26.83 -36.24
CA PRO A 525 -11.97 26.43 -35.04
C PRO A 525 -12.59 25.03 -35.19
N PHE A 526 -12.66 24.28 -34.10
CA PHE A 526 -13.37 23.01 -34.03
C PHE A 526 -13.99 22.82 -32.65
N ASP A 527 -15.28 22.51 -32.62
CA ASP A 527 -16.00 22.18 -31.39
C ASP A 527 -16.75 20.86 -31.54
N ASN A 528 -16.80 20.07 -30.46
CA ASN A 528 -17.54 18.82 -30.45
C ASN A 528 -18.07 18.49 -29.04
N ASP A 529 -19.38 18.59 -28.90
CA ASP A 529 -20.11 18.28 -27.68
C ASP A 529 -20.93 16.99 -27.84
N TYR A 530 -20.77 16.05 -26.92
CA TYR A 530 -21.55 14.82 -26.93
C TYR A 530 -21.78 14.23 -25.55
N VAL A 531 -22.79 13.37 -25.47
CA VAL A 531 -23.10 12.58 -24.29
C VAL A 531 -22.88 11.11 -24.63
N GLN A 532 -22.14 10.40 -23.76
CA GLN A 532 -21.88 8.97 -23.90
C GLN A 532 -22.33 8.23 -22.64
N VAL A 533 -22.90 7.04 -22.84
CA VAL A 533 -23.33 6.15 -21.75
C VAL A 533 -22.58 4.83 -21.87
N TYR A 534 -21.94 4.42 -20.79
CA TYR A 534 -21.19 3.18 -20.67
C TYR A 534 -21.90 2.23 -19.68
N PRO A 535 -22.22 0.99 -20.09
CA PRO A 535 -22.79 -0.03 -19.20
C PRO A 535 -21.75 -0.70 -18.29
#